data_AF-A0A550CD19-F1
#
_entry.id   AF-A0A550CD19-F1
#
_cell.length_a   1.000
_cell.length_b   1.000
_cell.length_c   1.000
_cell.angle_alpha   90.00
_cell.angle_beta   90.00
_cell.angle_gamma   90.00
#
_symmetry.space_group_name_H-M   'P 1'
#
loop_
_entity.id
_entity.type
_entity.pdbx_description
1 polymer ?
#
loop_
_entity_poly.entity_id
_entity_poly.type
_entity_poly.pdbx_seq_one_letter_code
_entity_poly.pdbx_strand_id
1 'polypeptide(L)' 'MDFDFFFGCKSTVKPEGDQRPRICPRCHNASVMSAKQRNWLDICWVPIMPTSTKHLWTCNICQWNLKRQDG' A
#
# COMPACT_ATOMS: atom_id res chain seq x y z
N MET A 1 28.55 2.97 -24.05
CA MET A 1 27.12 2.64 -24.18
C MET A 1 26.60 2.44 -22.76
N ASP A 2 26.32 3.54 -22.08
CA ASP A 2 25.78 3.50 -20.71
C ASP A 2 24.30 3.15 -20.80
N PHE A 3 24.01 1.89 -20.48
CA PHE A 3 22.67 1.37 -20.32
C PHE A 3 22.11 1.97 -19.03
N ASP A 4 21.59 3.20 -19.12
CA ASP A 4 20.85 3.84 -18.03
C ASP A 4 19.60 3.00 -17.79
N PHE A 5 19.71 2.13 -16.79
CA PHE A 5 18.71 1.14 -16.44
C PHE A 5 17.56 1.89 -15.74
N PHE A 6 16.61 2.36 -16.55
CA PHE A 6 15.36 3.01 -16.14
C PHE A 6 14.47 2.06 -15.30
N PHE A 7 14.91 1.73 -14.09
CA PHE A 7 14.07 1.07 -13.10
C PHE A 7 13.38 2.12 -12.25
N GLY A 8 12.14 2.43 -12.63
CA GLY A 8 11.19 3.08 -11.73
C GLY A 8 10.54 2.02 -10.83
N CYS A 9 10.53 2.23 -9.53
CA CYS A 9 9.69 1.43 -8.61
C CYS A 9 8.45 2.24 -8.24
N LYS A 10 7.31 2.01 -8.90
CA LYS A 10 6.04 2.67 -8.54
C LYS A 10 5.29 1.87 -7.48
N SER A 11 5.06 2.49 -6.32
CA SER A 11 4.15 1.94 -5.32
C SER A 11 2.74 2.49 -5.54
N THR A 12 1.75 1.61 -5.64
CA THR A 12 0.34 1.94 -5.80
C THR A 12 -0.41 1.46 -4.56
N VAL A 13 -1.00 2.39 -3.80
CA VAL A 13 -1.85 2.07 -2.65
C VAL A 13 -3.30 2.09 -3.11
N LYS A 14 -4.01 0.96 -2.95
CA LYS A 14 -5.44 0.84 -3.22
C LYS A 14 -6.17 0.53 -1.91
N PRO A 15 -7.30 1.18 -1.59
CA PRO A 15 -8.14 0.77 -0.48
C PRO A 15 -8.65 -0.65 -0.75
N GLU A 16 -8.56 -1.51 0.27
CA GLU A 16 -9.03 -2.88 0.23
C GLU A 16 -10.45 -2.92 0.82
N GLY A 17 -11.41 -3.49 0.09
CA GLY A 17 -12.85 -3.39 0.37
C GLY A 17 -13.33 -4.10 1.65
N ASP A 18 -12.43 -4.57 2.52
CA ASP A 18 -12.74 -5.19 3.80
C ASP A 18 -13.02 -4.08 4.84
N GLN A 19 -14.16 -3.41 4.66
CA GLN A 19 -14.62 -2.27 5.45
C GLN A 19 -15.14 -2.70 6.83
N ARG A 20 -14.47 -3.62 7.53
CA ARG A 20 -14.77 -3.85 8.95
C ARG A 20 -14.28 -2.63 9.72
N PRO A 21 -15.16 -1.79 10.28
CA PRO A 21 -14.75 -0.58 10.98
C PRO A 21 -13.94 -0.98 12.22
N ARG A 22 -12.63 -0.78 12.17
CA ARG A 22 -11.74 -1.00 13.32
C ARG A 22 -11.50 0.33 14.01
N ILE A 23 -11.41 0.27 15.34
CA ILE A 23 -11.13 1.43 16.18
C ILE A 23 -9.62 1.71 16.13
N CYS A 24 -9.25 2.94 15.79
CA CYS A 24 -7.86 3.36 15.80
C CYS A 24 -7.38 3.54 17.25
N PRO A 25 -6.22 2.99 17.67
CA PRO A 25 -5.70 3.19 19.02
C PRO A 25 -5.23 4.64 19.28
N ARG A 26 -5.02 5.44 18.23
CA ARG A 26 -4.58 6.84 18.36
C ARG A 26 -5.73 7.82 18.57
N CYS A 27 -6.79 7.70 17.78
CA CYS A 27 -7.93 8.63 17.82
C CYS A 27 -9.22 8.02 18.39
N HIS A 28 -9.21 6.73 18.75
CA HIS A 28 -10.38 5.99 19.26
C HIS A 28 -11.62 6.08 18.36
N ASN A 29 -11.43 6.35 17.07
CA ASN A 29 -12.49 6.47 16.09
C ASN A 29 -12.49 5.26 15.15
N ALA A 30 -13.67 4.86 14.70
CA ALA A 30 -13.92 3.73 13.81
C ALA A 30 -13.63 4.09 12.34
N SER A 31 -12.42 4.57 12.07
CA SER A 31 -12.01 5.09 10.75
C SER A 31 -10.73 4.44 10.23
N VAL A 32 -10.39 3.25 10.77
CA VAL A 32 -9.32 2.41 10.23
C VAL A 32 -9.88 1.59 9.07
N MET A 33 -9.28 1.76 7.91
CA MET A 33 -9.57 1.01 6.70
C MET A 33 -8.40 0.09 6.32
N SER A 34 -8.70 -1.03 5.68
CA SER A 34 -7.67 -1.83 5.02
C SER A 34 -7.24 -1.15 3.74
N ALA A 35 -5.94 -1.04 3.52
CA ALA A 35 -5.33 -0.60 2.29
C ALA A 35 -4.28 -1.62 1.85
N LYS A 36 -4.08 -1.70 0.55
CA LYS A 36 -3.21 -2.66 -0.11
C LYS A 36 -2.18 -1.88 -0.90
N GLN A 37 -0.94 -1.90 -0.44
CA GLN A 37 0.19 -1.33 -1.16
C GLN A 37 0.75 -2.39 -2.11
N ARG A 38 0.67 -2.13 -3.40
CA ARG A 38 1.30 -2.94 -4.44
C ARG A 38 2.52 -2.21 -4.96
N ASN A 39 3.67 -2.84 -4.87
CA ASN A 39 4.89 -2.35 -5.51
C ASN A 39 5.00 -2.97 -6.90
N TRP A 40 5.22 -2.11 -7.89
CA TRP A 40 5.40 -2.47 -9.29
C TRP A 40 6.85 -2.23 -9.66
N LEU A 41 7.39 -3.14 -10.47
CA LEU A 41 8.65 -2.94 -11.15
C LEU A 41 8.32 -2.39 -12.54
N ASP A 42 8.68 -1.13 -12.77
CA ASP A 42 8.51 -0.45 -14.05
C ASP A 42 9.83 -0.53 -14.83
N ILE A 43 9.77 -1.08 -16.04
CA ILE A 43 10.84 -0.98 -17.03
C ILE A 43 10.31 -0.06 -18.12
N CYS A 44 10.98 1.08 -18.33
CA CYS A 44 10.69 2.01 -19.43
C CYS A 44 9.19 2.31 -19.61
N TRP A 45 8.54 2.86 -18.57
CA TRP A 45 7.12 3.24 -18.55
C TRP A 45 6.07 2.11 -18.60
N VAL A 46 6.47 0.84 -18.62
CA VAL A 46 5.52 -0.28 -18.57
C VAL A 46 5.61 -0.99 -17.22
N PRO A 47 4.52 -1.06 -16.43
CA PRO A 47 4.49 -1.88 -15.22
C PRO A 47 4.48 -3.37 -15.61
N ILE A 48 5.62 -4.05 -15.53
CA ILE A 48 5.77 -5.43 -16.05
C ILE A 48 5.31 -6.47 -15.02
N MET A 49 5.73 -6.34 -13.75
CA MET A 49 5.38 -7.32 -12.72
C MET A 49 5.18 -6.67 -11.34
N PRO A 50 4.12 -7.03 -10.60
CA PRO A 50 3.98 -6.65 -9.20
C PRO A 50 4.97 -7.46 -8.36
N THR A 51 6.00 -6.81 -7.82
CA THR A 51 7.05 -7.47 -7.03
C THR A 51 6.59 -7.87 -5.65
N SER A 52 5.67 -7.10 -5.06
CA SER A 52 5.16 -7.40 -3.73
C SER A 52 3.86 -6.66 -3.47
N THR A 53 2.98 -7.35 -2.78
CA THR A 53 1.71 -6.83 -2.30
C THR A 53 1.75 -6.87 -0.77
N LYS A 54 1.56 -5.72 -0.12
CA LYS A 54 1.55 -5.59 1.32
C LYS A 54 0.18 -5.07 1.75
N HIS A 55 -0.43 -5.74 2.71
CA HIS A 55 -1.65 -5.26 3.32
C HIS A 55 -1.29 -4.36 4.51
N LEU A 56 -1.98 -3.24 4.65
CA LEU A 56 -1.76 -2.27 5.70
C LEU A 56 -3.08 -1.69 6.19
N TRP A 57 -3.18 -1.47 7.49
CA TRP A 57 -4.25 -0.74 8.13
C TRP A 57 -3.89 0.73 8.10
N THR A 58 -4.79 1.57 7.60
CA THR A 58 -4.61 3.02 7.59
C THR A 58 -5.82 3.71 8.21
N CYS A 59 -5.59 4.70 9.08
CA CYS A 59 -6.66 5.54 9.62
C CYS A 59 -6.81 6.81 8.79
N ASN A 60 -8.01 7.08 8.26
CA ASN A 60 -8.24 8.28 7.44
C ASN A 60 -8.14 9.60 8.24
N ILE A 61 -8.32 9.54 9.56
CA ILE A 61 -8.36 10.74 10.42
C ILE A 61 -6.95 11.18 10.81
N CYS A 62 -6.18 10.26 11.40
CA CYS A 62 -4.87 10.58 11.98
C CYS A 62 -3.69 10.05 11.17
N GLN A 63 -3.95 9.47 9.98
CA GLN A 63 -2.95 8.88 9.08
C GLN A 63 -2.09 7.79 9.75
N TRP A 64 -2.63 7.13 10.78
CA TRP A 64 -1.95 6.03 11.45
C TRP A 64 -1.90 4.80 10.53
N ASN A 65 -0.71 4.25 10.32
CA ASN A 65 -0.47 3.13 9.41
C ASN A 65 0.15 1.96 10.16
N LEU A 66 -0.38 0.75 9.98
CA LEU A 66 0.15 -0.49 10.55
C LEU A 66 0.20 -1.58 9.48
N LYS A 67 1.31 -2.31 9.35
CA LYS A 67 1.37 -3.45 8.43
C LYS A 67 0.41 -4.54 8.92
N ARG A 68 -0.54 -4.96 8.08
CA ARG A 68 -1.37 -6.14 8.34
C ARG A 68 -0.47 -7.34 8.05
N GLN A 69 -0.13 -8.10 9.09
CA GLN A 69 0.49 -9.41 8.88
C GLN A 69 -0.59 -10.31 8.27
N ASP A 70 -0.46 -10.58 6.99
CA ASP A 70 -1.19 -11.67 6.34
C ASP A 70 -0.54 -12.95 6.88
N GLY A 71 -1.24 -13.61 7.80
CA GLY A 71 -0.84 -14.91 8.36
C GLY A 71 -1.10 -16.05 7.40
#